data_AF-M2R4M1-F1
#
_entry.id   AF-M2R4M1-F1
#
_cell.length_a   1.000
_cell.length_b   1.000
_cell.length_c   1.000
_cell.angle_alpha   90.00
_cell.angle_beta   90.00
_cell.angle_gamma   90.00
#
_symmetry.space_group_name_H-M   'P 1'
#
loop_
_entity.id
_entity.type
_entity.pdbx_description
1 polymer ?
#
loop_
_entity_poly.entity_id
_entity_poly.type
_entity_poly.pdbx_seq_one_letter_code
_entity_poly.pdbx_strand_id
1 'polypeptide(L)'
;MSENVNRLENECYSHCIDLETIIIPSNIKSIGYKCFCGCTSLKSINIPQNVTLIGDKCFSHCISLTSISIPQHTKMIDWMCFYGCDKLTQITFTSSV
;
A
#
# COMPACT_ATOMS: atom_id res chain seq x y z
N MET A 1 2.24 23.43 12.22
CA MET A 1 1.48 22.43 13.01
C MET A 1 1.40 21.16 12.18
N SER A 2 2.23 20.16 12.48
CA SER A 2 2.18 18.83 11.83
C SER A 2 2.45 17.81 12.90
N GLU A 3 1.53 17.72 13.86
CA GLU A 3 1.63 16.71 14.90
C GLU A 3 1.05 15.40 14.36
N ASN A 4 1.94 14.42 14.20
CA ASN A 4 1.63 13.01 13.98
C ASN A 4 0.88 12.69 12.68
N VAL A 5 1.61 12.69 11.55
CA VAL A 5 1.18 12.00 10.32
C VAL A 5 1.05 10.50 10.63
N ASN A 6 -0.14 10.08 11.04
CA ASN A 6 -0.49 8.70 11.37
C ASN A 6 -1.21 7.99 10.22
N ARG A 7 -1.31 8.64 9.08
CA ARG A 7 -1.97 8.12 7.88
C ARG A 7 -1.18 8.57 6.65
N LEU A 8 -1.16 7.71 5.64
CA LEU A 8 -0.89 8.17 4.28
C LEU A 8 -2.21 8.72 3.73
N GLU A 9 -2.19 9.98 3.33
CA GLU A 9 -3.36 10.72 2.79
C GLU A 9 -3.91 10.07 1.50
N ASN A 10 -5.01 10.58 0.97
CA ASN A 10 -5.51 10.10 -0.31
C ASN A 10 -4.57 10.54 -1.45
N GLU A 11 -4.36 9.65 -2.42
CA GLU A 11 -3.60 9.92 -3.65
C GLU A 11 -2.14 10.42 -3.45
N CYS A 12 -1.56 10.26 -2.24
CA CYS A 12 -0.26 10.84 -1.88
C CYS A 12 0.91 10.49 -2.80
N TYR A 13 0.93 9.27 -3.31
CA TYR A 13 1.92 8.77 -4.27
C TYR A 13 1.24 8.30 -5.57
N SER A 14 0.03 8.79 -5.87
CA SER A 14 -0.67 8.35 -7.08
C SER A 14 0.12 8.80 -8.32
N HIS A 15 0.24 7.90 -9.30
CA HIS A 15 0.98 8.11 -10.54
C HIS A 15 2.46 8.44 -10.35
N CYS A 16 3.08 8.06 -9.23
CA CYS A 16 4.54 8.05 -9.09
C CYS A 16 5.13 6.92 -9.94
N ILE A 17 5.21 7.13 -11.26
CA ILE A 17 5.59 6.11 -12.25
C ILE A 17 7.01 5.58 -12.08
N ASP A 18 7.91 6.36 -11.48
CA ASP A 18 9.32 5.99 -11.23
C ASP A 18 9.54 5.40 -9.82
N LEU A 19 8.50 5.30 -8.99
CA LEU A 19 8.61 4.78 -7.62
C LEU A 19 8.82 3.26 -7.65
N GLU A 20 10.06 2.80 -7.56
CA GLU A 20 10.38 1.37 -7.52
C GLU A 20 10.16 0.72 -6.15
N THR A 21 10.43 1.49 -5.09
CA THR A 21 10.37 1.04 -3.68
C THR A 21 9.91 2.18 -2.78
N ILE A 22 9.28 1.85 -1.65
CA ILE A 22 8.93 2.82 -0.63
C ILE A 22 9.05 2.20 0.77
N ILE A 23 9.56 2.99 1.71
CA ILE A 23 9.55 2.66 3.13
C ILE A 23 8.40 3.46 3.77
N ILE A 24 7.35 2.76 4.19
CA ILE A 24 6.26 3.39 4.95
C ILE A 24 6.68 3.45 6.43
N PRO A 25 6.62 4.62 7.08
CA PRO A 25 6.94 4.75 8.50
C PRO A 25 6.07 3.86 9.39
N SER A 26 6.64 3.33 10.47
CA SER A 26 5.95 2.41 11.38
C SER A 26 4.82 3.06 12.17
N ASN A 27 4.78 4.39 12.29
CA ASN A 27 3.71 5.13 12.97
C ASN A 27 2.43 5.29 12.11
N ILE A 28 2.44 4.86 10.86
CA ILE A 28 1.27 4.87 9.98
C ILE A 28 0.26 3.79 10.41
N LYS A 29 -0.99 4.20 10.58
CA LYS A 29 -2.13 3.37 10.99
C LYS A 29 -3.10 3.05 9.84
N SER A 30 -3.12 3.88 8.80
CA SER A 30 -3.99 3.71 7.64
C SER A 30 -3.36 4.25 6.36
N ILE A 31 -3.73 3.66 5.23
CA ILE A 31 -3.32 4.11 3.89
C ILE A 31 -4.57 4.53 3.12
N GLY A 32 -4.58 5.77 2.63
CA GLY A 32 -5.73 6.40 2.00
C GLY A 32 -6.12 5.83 0.64
N TYR A 33 -7.26 6.31 0.15
CA TYR A 33 -7.79 6.02 -1.19
C TYR A 33 -6.75 6.33 -2.25
N LYS A 34 -6.54 5.39 -3.19
CA LYS A 34 -5.62 5.53 -4.33
C LYS A 34 -4.18 5.96 -3.98
N CYS A 35 -3.68 5.84 -2.75
CA CYS A 35 -2.40 6.47 -2.41
C CYS A 35 -1.23 5.96 -3.29
N PHE A 36 -1.23 4.72 -3.79
CA PHE A 36 -0.24 4.21 -4.74
C PHE A 36 -0.84 3.87 -6.12
N CYS A 37 -2.01 4.40 -6.45
CA CYS A 37 -2.68 4.10 -7.71
C CYS A 37 -1.82 4.56 -8.90
N GLY A 38 -1.53 3.65 -9.83
CA GLY A 38 -0.74 3.95 -11.03
C GLY A 38 0.78 4.03 -10.80
N CYS A 39 1.31 3.53 -9.68
CA CYS A 39 2.75 3.39 -9.48
C CYS A 39 3.30 2.24 -10.32
N THR A 40 3.49 2.47 -11.62
CA THR A 40 3.78 1.43 -12.61
C THR A 40 5.14 0.75 -12.44
N SER A 41 6.11 1.38 -11.76
CA SER A 41 7.43 0.79 -11.49
C SER A 41 7.56 0.14 -10.11
N LEU A 42 6.54 0.24 -9.24
CA LEU A 42 6.59 -0.33 -7.89
C LEU A 42 6.61 -1.85 -7.98
N LYS A 43 7.71 -2.48 -7.55
CA LYS A 43 7.92 -3.94 -7.68
C LYS A 43 7.43 -4.71 -6.45
N SER A 44 7.66 -4.17 -5.27
CA SER A 44 7.23 -4.75 -4.02
C SER A 44 6.98 -3.69 -2.97
N ILE A 45 6.13 -4.01 -1.99
CA ILE A 45 5.86 -3.12 -0.86
C ILE A 45 5.61 -3.91 0.43
N ASN A 46 6.18 -3.41 1.52
CA ASN A 46 5.96 -3.95 2.86
C ASN A 46 5.05 -3.00 3.64
N ILE A 47 3.84 -3.45 3.96
CA ILE A 47 2.90 -2.68 4.76
C ILE A 47 3.29 -2.79 6.24
N PRO A 48 3.52 -1.67 6.95
CA PRO A 48 3.98 -1.70 8.35
C PRO A 48 2.98 -2.39 9.27
N GLN A 49 3.50 -3.01 10.33
CA GLN A 49 2.68 -3.75 11.29
C GLN A 49 1.52 -2.93 11.84
N ASN A 50 1.65 -1.63 12.08
CA ASN A 50 0.57 -0.85 12.70
C ASN A 50 -0.58 -0.47 11.75
N VAL A 51 -0.52 -0.83 10.46
CA VAL A 51 -1.57 -0.51 9.49
C VAL A 51 -2.77 -1.43 9.68
N THR A 52 -3.92 -0.82 9.88
CA THR A 52 -5.20 -1.51 10.10
C THR A 52 -6.18 -1.36 8.94
N LEU A 53 -5.95 -0.39 8.05
CA LEU A 53 -6.83 -0.04 6.94
C LEU A 53 -6.01 0.31 5.68
N ILE A 54 -6.39 -0.29 4.55
CA ILE A 54 -5.88 0.01 3.21
C ILE A 54 -7.06 0.41 2.33
N GLY A 55 -7.08 1.66 1.86
CA GLY A 55 -8.23 2.26 1.17
C GLY A 55 -8.49 1.77 -0.26
N ASP A 56 -9.64 2.17 -0.81
CA ASP A 56 -10.11 1.77 -2.15
C ASP A 56 -9.07 2.11 -3.23
N LYS A 57 -8.86 1.18 -4.17
CA LYS A 57 -7.90 1.29 -5.27
C LYS A 57 -6.46 1.65 -4.87
N CYS A 58 -6.06 1.40 -3.62
CA CYS A 58 -4.76 1.85 -3.10
C CYS A 58 -3.57 1.48 -3.98
N PHE A 59 -3.53 0.25 -4.53
CA PHE A 59 -2.48 -0.22 -5.44
C PHE A 59 -3.02 -0.46 -6.85
N SER A 60 -4.15 0.14 -7.23
CA SER A 60 -4.73 -0.11 -8.55
C SER A 60 -3.76 0.32 -9.67
N HIS A 61 -3.65 -0.48 -10.71
CA HIS A 61 -2.75 -0.28 -11.85
C HIS A 61 -1.25 -0.23 -11.49
N CYS A 62 -0.83 -0.81 -10.36
CA CYS A 62 0.58 -1.09 -10.08
C CYS A 62 1.05 -2.32 -10.90
N ILE A 63 1.19 -2.14 -12.22
CA ILE A 63 1.44 -3.24 -13.17
C ILE A 63 2.75 -4.01 -12.96
N SER A 64 3.72 -3.42 -12.26
CA SER A 64 4.99 -4.08 -11.93
C SER A 64 5.02 -4.73 -10.56
N LEU A 65 3.98 -4.56 -9.74
CA LEU A 65 3.94 -5.10 -8.38
C LEU A 65 3.85 -6.62 -8.45
N THR A 66 4.89 -7.31 -8.00
CA THR A 66 4.96 -8.78 -8.00
C THR A 66 4.60 -9.37 -6.64
N SER A 67 4.93 -8.66 -5.55
CA SER A 67 4.65 -9.11 -4.19
C SER A 67 4.30 -7.98 -3.23
N ILE A 68 3.43 -8.29 -2.27
CA ILE A 68 3.08 -7.40 -1.17
C ILE A 68 3.01 -8.17 0.15
N SER A 69 3.55 -7.58 1.21
CA SER A 69 3.46 -8.08 2.58
C SER A 69 2.47 -7.25 3.38
N ILE A 70 1.43 -7.87 3.94
CA ILE A 70 0.33 -7.22 4.68
C ILE A 70 0.28 -7.78 6.11
N PRO A 71 0.13 -6.95 7.17
CA PRO A 71 -0.05 -7.45 8.53
C PRO A 71 -1.33 -8.30 8.64
N GLN A 72 -1.23 -9.46 9.32
CA GLN A 72 -2.36 -10.39 9.51
C GLN A 72 -3.58 -9.75 10.21
N HIS A 73 -3.37 -8.68 10.97
CA HIS A 73 -4.40 -7.98 11.73
C HIS A 73 -4.95 -6.75 10.98
N THR A 74 -4.59 -6.58 9.70
CA THR A 74 -5.20 -5.57 8.82
C THR A 74 -6.69 -5.87 8.72
N LYS A 75 -7.52 -4.95 9.22
CA LYS A 75 -8.96 -5.16 9.37
C LYS A 75 -9.71 -5.03 8.06
N MET A 76 -9.20 -4.16 7.18
CA MET A 76 -9.89 -3.82 5.94
C MET A 76 -8.90 -3.56 4.82
N ILE A 77 -9.13 -4.24 3.71
CA ILE A 77 -8.53 -3.97 2.41
C ILE A 77 -9.72 -3.68 1.51
N ASP A 78 -9.87 -2.42 1.13
CA ASP A 78 -11.05 -1.94 0.43
C ASP A 78 -11.11 -2.42 -1.04
N TRP A 79 -12.23 -2.06 -1.69
CA TRP A 79 -12.55 -2.43 -3.06
C TRP A 79 -11.42 -2.13 -4.05
N MET A 80 -11.30 -2.98 -5.09
CA MET A 80 -10.34 -2.80 -6.20
C MET A 80 -8.89 -2.48 -5.79
N CYS A 81 -8.47 -2.79 -4.56
CA CYS A 81 -7.16 -2.38 -4.04
C CYS A 81 -6.00 -2.84 -4.93
N PHE A 82 -6.13 -4.02 -5.55
CA PHE A 82 -5.15 -4.59 -6.49
C PHE A 82 -5.68 -4.68 -7.93
N TYR A 83 -6.68 -3.89 -8.30
CA TYR A 83 -7.25 -3.91 -9.66
C TYR A 83 -6.20 -3.50 -10.70
N GLY A 84 -5.95 -4.35 -11.69
CA GLY A 84 -4.94 -4.11 -12.73
C GLY A 84 -3.49 -4.33 -12.27
N CYS A 85 -3.27 -5.01 -11.14
CA CYS A 85 -1.94 -5.49 -10.74
C CYS A 85 -1.58 -6.79 -11.47
N ASP A 86 -1.34 -6.71 -12.77
CA ASP A 86 -1.26 -7.89 -13.66
C ASP A 86 -0.11 -8.85 -13.32
N LYS A 87 0.94 -8.37 -12.65
CA LYS A 87 2.09 -9.18 -12.23
C LYS A 87 2.05 -9.63 -10.77
N LEU A 88 1.00 -9.28 -10.02
CA LEU A 88 0.91 -9.63 -8.60
C LEU A 88 0.63 -11.11 -8.45
N THR A 89 1.64 -11.88 -8.06
CA THR A 89 1.55 -13.34 -7.88
C THR A 89 1.53 -13.75 -6.42
N GLN A 90 1.96 -12.87 -5.51
CA GLN A 90 2.10 -13.20 -4.10
C GLN A 90 1.59 -12.09 -3.17
N ILE A 91 0.66 -12.45 -2.28
CA ILE A 91 0.26 -11.66 -1.12
C ILE A 91 0.64 -12.47 0.12
N THR A 92 1.50 -11.92 0.98
CA THR A 92 1.94 -12.58 2.21
C THR A 92 1.32 -11.88 3.41
N PHE A 93 0.68 -12.64 4.30
CA PHE A 93 0.20 -12.12 5.56
C PHE A 93 1.23 -12.35 6.66
N THR A 94 1.81 -11.28 7.19
CA THR A 94 2.85 -11.37 8.23
C THR A 94 2.23 -11.31 9.62
N SER A 95 2.63 -12.21 10.50
CA SER A 95 2.37 -12.10 11.93
C SER A 95 3.38 -11.17 12.60
N SER A 96 2.98 -10.59 13.73
CA SER A 96 3.94 -10.04 14.67
C SER A 96 4.82 -11.19 15.17
N VAL A 97 6.14 -11.07 14.99
CA VAL A 97 7.12 -11.87 15.74
C VAL A 97 7.11 -11.47 17.20
#